data_AF-A0A8S9DNB5-F1
#
_entry.id   AF-A0A8S9DNB5-F1
#
_cell.length_a   1.000
_cell.length_b   1.000
_cell.length_c   1.000
_cell.angle_alpha   90.00
_cell.angle_beta   90.00
_cell.angle_gamma   90.00
#
_symmetry.space_group_name_H-M   'P 1'
#
loop_
_entity.id
_entity.type
_entity.pdbx_description
1 polymer ?
#
loop_
_entity_poly.entity_id
_entity_poly.type
_entity_poly.pdbx_seq_one_letter_code
_entity_poly.pdbx_strand_id
1 'polypeptide(L)'
;MIAPLRKRTFFSLAEINRAILEQLNLLNNKVMLAVGRSRRQEFEDIDQPNLRPIPEKPYEYAARKTARVHIDYHVEFEKHYYSVPYILVHQEVDIHVTEHMVEVFHKGKSIAIHPRSFKHGGFSTLHEHMPPNHQFMDQVNAKQLLHWAETVGPQTAAFINATLKSRSFPEQAYRCCLGILSLAKKYPNPQIELACQAALEAKTFSYKTVKGELDWLTKQPALPVTPVTLPAHANIRGEKYYQ
;
A
#
# COMPACT_ATOMS: atom_id res chain seq x y z
N MET A 1 0.64 25.19 -36.18
CA MET A 1 0.55 25.92 -34.90
C MET A 1 1.90 26.22 -34.27
N ILE A 2 2.85 25.27 -34.24
CA ILE A 2 4.13 25.47 -33.51
C ILE A 2 5.19 26.24 -34.31
N ALA A 3 5.19 26.11 -35.65
CA ALA A 3 6.20 26.73 -36.52
C ALA A 3 6.35 28.27 -36.37
N PRO A 4 5.27 29.07 -36.25
CA PRO A 4 5.37 30.52 -36.04
C PRO A 4 5.98 30.93 -34.69
N LEU A 5 5.88 30.07 -33.67
CA LEU A 5 6.36 30.37 -32.32
C LEU A 5 7.81 29.92 -32.09
N ARG A 6 8.42 29.19 -33.04
CA ARG A 6 9.75 28.58 -32.91
C ARG A 6 10.90 29.57 -32.67
N LYS A 7 10.72 30.84 -33.04
CA LYS A 7 11.73 31.91 -32.89
C LYS A 7 11.46 32.83 -31.69
N ARG A 8 10.44 32.54 -30.89
CA ARG A 8 10.05 33.34 -29.73
C ARG A 8 10.55 32.65 -28.45
N THR A 9 11.26 33.39 -27.63
CA THR A 9 11.63 32.96 -26.28
C THR A 9 10.52 33.37 -25.32
N PHE A 10 10.12 32.46 -24.43
CA PHE A 10 9.07 32.70 -23.45
C PHE A 10 9.64 32.65 -22.04
N PHE A 11 9.12 33.49 -21.15
CA PHE A 11 9.61 33.59 -19.77
C PHE A 11 8.59 33.11 -18.73
N SER A 12 7.41 32.66 -19.16
CA SER A 12 6.42 32.04 -18.27
C SER A 12 5.42 31.14 -19.03
N LEU A 13 4.79 30.22 -18.31
CA LEU A 13 3.71 29.37 -18.85
C LEU A 13 2.52 30.20 -19.34
N ALA A 14 2.19 31.29 -18.63
CA ALA A 14 1.12 32.20 -19.02
C ALA A 14 1.40 32.88 -20.37
N GLU A 15 2.66 33.26 -20.62
CA GLU A 15 3.07 33.86 -21.91
C GLU A 15 2.94 32.86 -23.07
N ILE A 16 3.35 31.60 -22.84
CA ILE A 16 3.21 30.52 -23.82
C ILE A 16 1.74 30.30 -24.17
N ASN A 17 0.88 30.17 -23.15
CA ASN A 17 -0.55 29.94 -23.35
C ASN A 17 -1.23 31.06 -24.15
N ARG A 18 -0.88 32.33 -23.89
CA ARG A 18 -1.37 33.48 -24.68
C ARG A 18 -0.95 33.39 -26.14
N ALA A 19 0.33 33.12 -26.41
CA ALA A 19 0.83 33.01 -27.78
C ALA A 19 0.21 31.82 -28.53
N ILE A 20 -0.06 30.70 -27.85
CA ILE A 20 -0.79 29.56 -28.42
C ILE A 20 -2.22 29.96 -28.78
N LEU A 21 -2.93 30.67 -27.89
CA LEU A 21 -4.31 31.14 -28.15
C LEU A 21 -4.39 32.05 -29.37
N GLU A 22 -3.42 32.96 -29.55
CA GLU A 22 -3.33 33.81 -30.75
C GLU A 22 -3.18 32.97 -32.03
N GLN A 23 -2.26 32.01 -32.04
CA GLN A 23 -2.05 31.13 -33.21
C GLN A 23 -3.26 30.22 -33.48
N LEU A 24 -3.92 29.76 -32.42
CA LEU A 24 -5.13 28.95 -32.52
C LEU A 24 -6.28 29.75 -33.16
N ASN A 25 -6.46 31.00 -32.75
CA ASN A 25 -7.43 31.90 -33.38
C ASN A 25 -7.14 32.10 -34.87
N LEU A 26 -5.88 32.35 -35.25
CA LEU A 26 -5.50 32.48 -36.66
C LEU A 26 -5.79 31.20 -37.45
N LEU A 27 -5.46 30.03 -36.88
CA LEU A 27 -5.67 28.74 -37.53
C LEU A 27 -7.16 28.43 -37.72
N ASN A 28 -7.99 28.69 -36.70
CA ASN A 28 -9.41 28.38 -36.73
C ASN A 28 -10.16 29.26 -37.74
N ASN A 29 -9.74 30.52 -37.91
CA ASN A 29 -10.34 31.44 -38.87
C ASN A 29 -9.75 31.33 -40.30
N LYS A 30 -8.63 30.62 -40.50
CA LYS A 30 -8.03 30.44 -41.82
C LYS A 30 -8.90 29.54 -42.71
N VAL A 31 -9.22 30.02 -43.90
CA VAL A 31 -9.92 29.24 -44.93
C VAL A 31 -9.07 28.07 -45.41
N MET A 32 -9.64 26.88 -45.42
CA MET A 32 -9.00 25.66 -45.88
C MET A 32 -9.19 25.52 -47.39
N LEU A 33 -8.10 25.35 -48.13
CA LEU A 33 -8.12 25.31 -49.61
C LEU A 33 -9.00 24.18 -50.17
N ALA A 34 -9.07 23.03 -49.51
CA ALA A 34 -9.84 21.89 -49.99
C ALA A 34 -11.36 22.03 -49.81
N VAL A 35 -11.81 22.84 -48.84
CA VAL A 35 -13.21 22.91 -48.41
C VAL A 35 -13.82 24.29 -48.71
N GLY A 36 -12.98 25.33 -48.91
CA GLY A 36 -13.44 26.70 -49.14
C GLY A 36 -14.03 27.39 -47.91
N ARG A 37 -14.00 26.74 -46.74
CA ARG A 37 -14.48 27.26 -45.44
C ARG A 37 -13.37 27.27 -44.40
N SER A 38 -13.55 28.06 -43.35
CA SER A 38 -12.68 28.00 -42.16
C SER A 38 -13.16 26.91 -41.19
N ARG A 39 -12.27 26.44 -40.31
CA ARG A 39 -12.63 25.46 -39.27
C ARG A 39 -13.69 25.99 -38.32
N ARG A 40 -13.63 27.31 -38.04
CA ARG A 40 -14.62 27.99 -37.22
C ARG A 40 -16.01 27.94 -37.85
N GLN A 41 -16.10 28.20 -39.15
CA GLN A 41 -17.38 28.12 -39.87
C GLN A 41 -17.95 26.70 -39.86
N GLU A 42 -17.12 25.67 -40.06
CA GLU A 42 -17.60 24.28 -39.94
C GLU A 42 -18.09 23.95 -38.53
N PHE A 43 -17.38 24.39 -37.50
CA PHE A 43 -17.81 24.20 -36.12
C PHE A 43 -19.16 24.88 -35.83
N GLU A 44 -19.33 26.14 -36.26
CA GLU A 44 -20.55 26.91 -36.01
C GLU A 44 -21.76 26.34 -36.79
N ASP A 45 -21.56 25.92 -38.05
CA ASP A 45 -22.63 25.43 -38.91
C ASP A 45 -23.01 23.96 -38.63
N ILE A 46 -22.04 23.12 -38.24
CA ILE A 46 -22.21 21.66 -38.18
C ILE A 46 -22.16 21.16 -36.73
N ASP A 47 -21.10 21.47 -35.99
CA ASP A 47 -20.87 20.86 -34.68
C ASP A 47 -21.73 21.52 -33.59
N GLN A 48 -21.69 22.86 -33.51
CA GLN A 48 -22.35 23.67 -32.50
C GLN A 48 -23.85 23.35 -32.31
N PRO A 49 -24.69 23.22 -33.36
CA PRO A 49 -26.09 22.85 -33.18
C PRO A 49 -26.30 21.43 -32.65
N ASN A 50 -25.30 20.56 -32.77
CA ASN A 50 -25.34 19.16 -32.32
C ASN A 50 -24.66 18.93 -30.96
N LEU A 51 -24.04 19.96 -30.37
CA LEU A 51 -23.40 19.85 -29.07
C LEU A 51 -24.43 19.68 -27.95
N ARG A 52 -24.10 18.80 -26.99
CA ARG A 52 -24.83 18.68 -25.73
C ARG A 52 -24.44 19.83 -24.80
N PRO A 53 -25.33 20.22 -23.85
CA PRO A 53 -24.95 21.16 -22.81
C PRO A 53 -23.73 20.64 -22.03
N ILE A 54 -22.90 21.56 -21.55
CA ILE A 54 -21.76 21.24 -20.70
C ILE A 54 -22.29 20.48 -19.47
N PRO A 55 -21.74 19.29 -19.16
CA PRO A 55 -22.13 18.57 -17.96
C PRO A 55 -21.94 19.43 -16.71
N GLU A 56 -22.91 19.41 -15.78
CA GLU A 56 -22.81 20.15 -14.52
C GLU A 56 -21.60 19.73 -13.67
N LYS A 57 -21.19 18.47 -13.82
CA LYS A 57 -20.02 17.91 -13.13
C LYS A 57 -18.87 17.74 -14.12
N PRO A 58 -17.68 18.27 -13.83
CA PRO A 58 -16.49 18.00 -14.61
C PRO A 58 -16.24 16.50 -14.74
N TYR A 59 -15.59 16.10 -15.83
CA TYR A 59 -15.13 14.72 -15.98
C TYR A 59 -14.14 14.38 -14.87
N GLU A 60 -14.49 13.39 -14.06
CA GLU A 60 -13.62 12.89 -12.99
C GLU A 60 -12.86 11.66 -13.50
N TYR A 61 -11.54 11.75 -13.53
CA TYR A 61 -10.71 10.61 -13.91
C TYR A 61 -10.80 9.52 -12.84
N ALA A 62 -11.17 8.31 -13.27
CA ALA A 62 -11.21 7.14 -12.40
C ALA A 62 -10.11 6.14 -12.80
N ALA A 63 -9.15 5.92 -11.91
CA ALA A 63 -8.22 4.80 -12.04
C ALA A 63 -8.97 3.49 -11.78
N ARG A 64 -8.67 2.44 -12.55
CA ARG A 64 -9.24 1.11 -12.36
C ARG A 64 -8.15 0.11 -12.00
N LYS A 65 -8.42 -0.73 -10.99
CA LYS A 65 -7.50 -1.78 -10.54
C LYS A 65 -8.29 -2.98 -10.06
N THR A 66 -8.03 -4.15 -10.61
CA THR A 66 -8.55 -5.41 -10.05
C THR A 66 -7.70 -5.83 -8.85
N ALA A 67 -8.34 -6.27 -7.78
CA ALA A 67 -7.70 -6.71 -6.56
C ALA A 67 -8.43 -7.92 -5.97
N ARG A 68 -7.69 -8.80 -5.31
CA ARG A 68 -8.27 -9.92 -4.58
C ARG A 68 -8.51 -9.54 -3.13
N VAL A 69 -9.71 -9.83 -2.63
CA VAL A 69 -10.07 -9.60 -1.23
C VAL A 69 -9.27 -10.55 -0.36
N HIS A 70 -8.59 -10.00 0.63
CA HIS A 70 -7.73 -10.76 1.53
C HIS A 70 -8.54 -11.31 2.73
N ILE A 71 -7.93 -12.18 3.55
CA ILE A 71 -8.62 -12.85 4.67
C ILE A 71 -9.13 -11.89 5.75
N ASP A 72 -8.58 -10.69 5.77
CA ASP A 72 -9.01 -9.58 6.63
C ASP A 72 -10.14 -8.78 6.00
N TYR A 73 -10.82 -9.28 4.94
CA TYR A 73 -11.93 -8.60 4.23
C TYR A 73 -11.59 -7.18 3.75
N HIS A 74 -10.32 -6.91 3.45
CA HIS A 74 -9.88 -5.64 2.89
C HIS A 74 -9.22 -5.81 1.51
N VAL A 75 -9.35 -4.77 0.69
CA VAL A 75 -8.62 -4.58 -0.56
C VAL A 75 -7.62 -3.44 -0.44
N GLU A 76 -6.52 -3.53 -1.19
CA GLU A 76 -5.44 -2.54 -1.11
C GLU A 76 -5.39 -1.64 -2.35
N PHE A 77 -5.39 -0.33 -2.10
CA PHE A 77 -5.08 0.69 -3.09
C PHE A 77 -4.08 1.70 -2.51
N GLU A 78 -2.98 1.97 -3.23
CA GLU A 78 -1.90 2.90 -2.80
C GLU A 78 -1.39 2.68 -1.35
N LYS A 79 -1.27 1.42 -0.93
CA LYS A 79 -0.87 1.02 0.44
C LYS A 79 -1.86 1.46 1.53
N HIS A 80 -3.11 1.75 1.19
CA HIS A 80 -4.22 1.92 2.11
C HIS A 80 -5.22 0.77 1.91
N TYR A 81 -5.85 0.33 3.00
CA TYR A 81 -6.73 -0.82 3.01
C TYR A 81 -8.18 -0.40 3.19
N TYR A 82 -9.06 -0.83 2.29
CA TYR A 82 -10.49 -0.51 2.29
C TYR A 82 -11.29 -1.78 2.51
N SER A 83 -12.20 -1.77 3.48
CA SER A 83 -13.02 -2.94 3.79
C SER A 83 -14.05 -3.22 2.68
N VAL A 84 -14.39 -4.49 2.54
CA VAL A 84 -15.48 -4.99 1.69
C VAL A 84 -16.25 -6.06 2.46
N PRO A 85 -17.50 -6.39 2.08
CA PRO A 85 -18.27 -7.43 2.77
C PRO A 85 -17.49 -8.75 2.93
N TYR A 86 -17.43 -9.28 4.16
CA TYR A 86 -16.64 -10.47 4.51
C TYR A 86 -16.94 -11.72 3.67
N ILE A 87 -18.14 -11.83 3.10
CA ILE A 87 -18.54 -12.91 2.20
C ILE A 87 -17.68 -12.98 0.92
N LEU A 88 -16.99 -11.89 0.60
CA LEU A 88 -16.16 -11.75 -0.59
C LEU A 88 -14.69 -12.11 -0.34
N VAL A 89 -14.33 -12.57 0.86
CA VAL A 89 -12.97 -13.06 1.14
C VAL A 89 -12.53 -14.05 0.06
N HIS A 90 -11.31 -13.85 -0.44
CA HIS A 90 -10.69 -14.59 -1.55
C HIS A 90 -11.28 -14.39 -2.95
N GLN A 91 -12.34 -13.59 -3.11
CA GLN A 91 -12.90 -13.24 -4.42
C GLN A 91 -12.14 -12.06 -5.05
N GLU A 92 -12.25 -11.92 -6.37
CA GLU A 92 -11.71 -10.77 -7.11
C GLU A 92 -12.75 -9.67 -7.24
N VAL A 93 -12.31 -8.43 -7.07
CA VAL A 93 -13.14 -7.24 -7.16
C VAL A 93 -12.41 -6.15 -7.95
N ASP A 94 -13.18 -5.27 -8.57
CA ASP A 94 -12.66 -4.13 -9.31
C ASP A 94 -12.74 -2.88 -8.45
N ILE A 95 -11.63 -2.17 -8.33
CA ILE A 95 -11.54 -0.92 -7.58
C ILE A 95 -11.54 0.22 -8.60
N HIS A 96 -12.52 1.12 -8.48
CA HIS A 96 -12.58 2.38 -9.19
C HIS A 96 -12.21 3.50 -8.23
N VAL A 97 -11.17 4.26 -8.56
CA VAL A 97 -10.64 5.30 -7.67
C VAL A 97 -10.65 6.63 -8.36
N THR A 98 -11.32 7.59 -7.75
CA THR A 98 -11.30 8.98 -8.18
C THR A 98 -10.39 9.82 -7.29
N GLU A 99 -10.47 11.15 -7.41
CA GLU A 99 -9.69 12.05 -6.54
C GLU A 99 -10.10 11.90 -5.08
N HIS A 100 -11.39 11.68 -4.81
CA HIS A 100 -11.96 11.78 -3.47
C HIS A 100 -12.51 10.45 -2.93
N MET A 101 -12.72 9.44 -3.78
CA MET A 101 -13.36 8.20 -3.36
C MET A 101 -12.73 6.96 -3.96
N VAL A 102 -12.93 5.85 -3.26
CA VAL A 102 -12.60 4.49 -3.66
C VAL A 102 -13.90 3.69 -3.65
N GLU A 103 -14.36 3.32 -4.84
CA GLU A 103 -15.52 2.47 -5.04
C GLU A 103 -15.07 1.07 -5.43
N VAL A 104 -15.66 0.06 -4.82
CA VAL A 104 -15.34 -1.34 -5.08
C VAL A 104 -16.54 -2.02 -5.71
N PHE A 105 -16.28 -2.77 -6.78
CA PHE A 105 -17.26 -3.49 -7.56
C PHE A 105 -16.99 -4.99 -7.50
N HIS A 106 -18.05 -5.78 -7.38
CA HIS A 106 -18.01 -7.22 -7.58
C HIS A 106 -19.01 -7.60 -8.68
N LYS A 107 -18.51 -8.21 -9.77
CA LYS A 107 -19.33 -8.60 -10.93
C LYS A 107 -20.20 -7.45 -11.48
N GLY A 108 -19.62 -6.26 -11.58
CA GLY A 108 -20.28 -5.06 -12.09
C GLY A 108 -21.26 -4.36 -11.13
N LYS A 109 -21.39 -4.83 -9.89
CA LYS A 109 -22.21 -4.18 -8.85
C LYS A 109 -21.33 -3.48 -7.83
N SER A 110 -21.63 -2.22 -7.51
CA SER A 110 -20.98 -1.49 -6.42
C SER A 110 -21.33 -2.15 -5.10
N ILE A 111 -20.30 -2.53 -4.33
CA ILE A 111 -20.42 -3.25 -3.06
C ILE A 111 -19.94 -2.42 -1.87
N ALA A 112 -19.11 -1.40 -2.10
CA ALA A 112 -18.51 -0.57 -1.07
C ALA A 112 -18.04 0.75 -1.66
N ILE A 113 -18.23 1.84 -0.93
CA ILE A 113 -17.70 3.17 -1.27
C ILE A 113 -17.01 3.73 -0.03
N HIS A 114 -15.80 4.23 -0.21
CA HIS A 114 -14.99 4.83 0.85
C HIS A 114 -14.44 6.20 0.42
N PRO A 115 -14.32 7.17 1.35
CA PRO A 115 -13.46 8.32 1.11
C PRO A 115 -12.02 7.87 0.85
N ARG A 116 -11.36 8.45 -0.15
CA ARG A 116 -9.98 8.14 -0.47
C ARG A 116 -9.06 8.69 0.62
N SER A 117 -8.20 7.81 1.15
CA SER A 117 -7.17 8.16 2.13
C SER A 117 -5.78 7.95 1.54
N PHE A 118 -4.91 8.95 1.71
CA PHE A 118 -3.50 8.91 1.32
C PHE A 118 -2.59 8.40 2.43
N LYS A 119 -3.14 8.02 3.59
CA LYS A 119 -2.35 7.51 4.72
C LYS A 119 -1.90 6.07 4.45
N HIS A 120 -0.60 5.90 4.21
CA HIS A 120 -0.01 4.57 4.04
C HIS A 120 -0.12 3.70 5.30
N GLY A 121 -0.49 2.43 5.11
CA GLY A 121 -0.67 1.43 6.17
C GLY A 121 -1.91 1.64 7.03
N GLY A 122 -2.80 2.57 6.66
CA GLY A 122 -4.08 2.79 7.33
C GLY A 122 -5.19 1.87 6.82
N PHE A 123 -6.27 1.79 7.59
CA PHE A 123 -7.48 1.04 7.27
C PHE A 123 -8.69 1.98 7.28
N SER A 124 -9.54 1.85 6.26
CA SER A 124 -10.87 2.43 6.19
C SER A 124 -11.88 1.29 6.26
N THR A 125 -12.43 1.09 7.45
CA THR A 125 -13.26 -0.07 7.77
C THR A 125 -14.68 0.37 8.08
N LEU A 126 -15.66 -0.18 7.36
CA LEU A 126 -17.08 -0.03 7.66
C LEU A 126 -17.54 -1.22 8.50
N HIS A 127 -18.33 -0.96 9.53
CA HIS A 127 -18.79 -1.99 10.46
C HIS A 127 -19.70 -3.02 9.78
N GLU A 128 -20.53 -2.58 8.83
CA GLU A 128 -21.44 -3.42 8.04
C GLU A 128 -20.73 -4.47 7.17
N HIS A 129 -19.44 -4.29 6.90
CA HIS A 129 -18.64 -5.26 6.14
C HIS A 129 -18.17 -6.43 7.00
N MET A 130 -18.22 -6.29 8.32
CA MET A 130 -17.76 -7.31 9.26
C MET A 130 -18.80 -8.44 9.39
N PRO A 131 -18.37 -9.68 9.72
CA PRO A 131 -19.28 -10.77 10.01
C PRO A 131 -20.17 -10.44 11.23
N PRO A 132 -21.48 -10.77 11.20
CA PRO A 132 -22.39 -10.50 12.32
C PRO A 132 -21.99 -11.24 13.62
N ASN A 133 -21.30 -12.38 13.49
CA ASN A 133 -20.68 -13.10 14.60
C ASN A 133 -19.15 -13.03 14.49
N HIS A 134 -18.60 -11.83 14.69
CA HIS A 134 -17.16 -11.50 14.65
C HIS A 134 -16.29 -12.56 15.35
N GLN A 135 -16.75 -13.05 16.52
CA GLN A 135 -15.99 -13.97 17.36
C GLN A 135 -15.62 -15.31 16.70
N PHE A 136 -16.45 -15.83 15.79
CA PHE A 136 -16.25 -17.21 15.29
C PHE A 136 -15.16 -17.27 14.21
N MET A 137 -15.13 -16.31 13.29
CA MET A 137 -14.09 -16.24 12.25
C MET A 137 -12.76 -15.74 12.84
N ASP A 138 -12.81 -14.81 13.80
CA ASP A 138 -11.65 -14.33 14.55
C ASP A 138 -10.87 -15.46 15.20
N GLN A 139 -11.59 -16.33 15.92
CA GLN A 139 -10.97 -17.40 16.68
C GLN A 139 -10.37 -18.46 15.78
N VAL A 140 -11.00 -18.78 14.64
CA VAL A 140 -10.48 -19.82 13.73
C VAL A 140 -9.18 -19.35 13.06
N ASN A 141 -9.17 -18.14 12.52
CA ASN A 141 -8.00 -17.63 11.80
C ASN A 141 -6.86 -17.25 12.76
N ALA A 142 -7.16 -16.63 13.90
CA ALA A 142 -6.13 -16.28 14.89
C ALA A 142 -5.46 -17.53 15.49
N LYS A 143 -6.23 -18.59 15.79
CA LYS A 143 -5.66 -19.85 16.29
C LYS A 143 -4.75 -20.51 15.27
N GLN A 144 -5.13 -20.51 13.99
CA GLN A 144 -4.26 -21.05 12.92
C GLN A 144 -2.95 -20.26 12.79
N LEU A 145 -3.02 -18.92 12.84
CA LEU A 145 -1.83 -18.08 12.80
C LEU A 145 -0.89 -18.34 13.99
N LEU A 146 -1.45 -18.50 15.19
CA LEU A 146 -0.66 -18.84 16.38
C LEU A 146 -0.04 -20.23 16.27
N HIS A 147 -0.79 -21.22 15.80
CA HIS A 147 -0.26 -22.57 15.63
C HIS A 147 0.91 -22.60 14.64
N TRP A 148 0.83 -21.89 13.51
CA TRP A 148 1.95 -21.76 12.59
C TRP A 148 3.13 -21.01 13.22
N ALA A 149 2.88 -19.99 14.03
CA ALA A 149 3.93 -19.28 14.75
C ALA A 149 4.68 -20.20 15.72
N GLU A 150 3.97 -21.06 16.43
CA GLU A 150 4.55 -22.05 17.36
C GLU A 150 5.48 -23.03 16.64
N THR A 151 5.20 -23.37 15.37
CA THR A 151 6.11 -24.23 14.58
C THR A 151 7.45 -23.55 14.24
N VAL A 152 7.49 -22.21 14.26
CA VAL A 152 8.73 -21.43 14.07
C VAL A 152 9.48 -21.30 15.39
N GLY A 153 8.77 -20.92 16.45
CA GLY A 153 9.29 -20.87 17.81
C GLY A 153 8.48 -20.00 18.80
N PRO A 154 8.84 -20.03 20.08
CA PRO A 154 8.09 -19.37 21.15
C PRO A 154 8.06 -17.83 21.03
N GLN A 155 9.14 -17.19 20.57
CA GLN A 155 9.20 -15.72 20.45
C GLN A 155 8.34 -15.24 19.28
N THR A 156 8.30 -15.98 18.18
CA THR A 156 7.43 -15.70 17.03
C THR A 156 5.96 -15.82 17.42
N ALA A 157 5.60 -16.85 18.19
CA ALA A 157 4.25 -17.01 18.73
C ALA A 157 3.85 -15.86 19.67
N ALA A 158 4.75 -15.47 20.58
CA ALA A 158 4.54 -14.33 21.46
C ALA A 158 4.36 -13.02 20.68
N PHE A 159 5.17 -12.78 19.64
CA PHE A 159 5.07 -11.60 18.78
C PHE A 159 3.73 -11.56 18.02
N ILE A 160 3.32 -12.68 17.42
CA ILE A 160 2.04 -12.76 16.70
C ILE A 160 0.86 -12.52 17.65
N ASN A 161 0.87 -13.12 18.84
CA ASN A 161 -0.15 -12.88 19.86
C ASN A 161 -0.21 -11.40 20.30
N ALA A 162 0.95 -10.78 20.53
CA ALA A 162 1.03 -9.37 20.89
C ALA A 162 0.54 -8.46 19.75
N THR A 163 0.86 -8.79 18.50
CA THR A 163 0.42 -8.04 17.31
C THR A 163 -1.10 -8.10 17.15
N LEU A 164 -1.71 -9.28 17.34
CA LEU A 164 -3.16 -9.45 17.28
C LEU A 164 -3.88 -8.62 18.35
N LYS A 165 -3.32 -8.54 19.56
CA LYS A 165 -3.86 -7.74 20.68
C LYS A 165 -3.60 -6.24 20.57
N SER A 166 -2.63 -5.83 19.75
CA SER A 166 -2.25 -4.41 19.60
C SER A 166 -3.24 -3.58 18.78
N ARG A 167 -4.11 -4.23 18.01
CA ARG A 167 -5.08 -3.58 17.11
C ARG A 167 -6.47 -3.65 17.70
N SER A 168 -7.32 -2.68 17.36
CA SER A 168 -8.73 -2.67 17.76
C SER A 168 -9.48 -3.90 17.22
N PHE A 169 -9.08 -4.37 16.03
CA PHE A 169 -9.62 -5.56 15.38
C PHE A 169 -8.45 -6.49 14.99
N PRO A 170 -8.45 -7.76 15.43
CA PRO A 170 -7.38 -8.72 15.13
C PRO A 170 -7.10 -8.88 13.64
N GLU A 171 -8.09 -8.72 12.78
CA GLU A 171 -7.99 -8.95 11.34
C GLU A 171 -7.08 -7.94 10.66
N GLN A 172 -7.02 -6.71 11.19
CA GLN A 172 -6.07 -5.69 10.73
C GLN A 172 -4.61 -6.11 10.95
N ALA A 173 -4.35 -7.02 11.89
CA ALA A 173 -3.03 -7.59 12.12
C ALA A 173 -2.72 -8.81 11.24
N TYR A 174 -3.72 -9.45 10.61
CA TYR A 174 -3.52 -10.69 9.85
C TYR A 174 -2.49 -10.56 8.73
N ARG A 175 -2.50 -9.45 7.99
CA ARG A 175 -1.49 -9.17 6.96
C ARG A 175 -0.07 -9.09 7.53
N CYS A 176 0.08 -8.49 8.71
CA CYS A 176 1.37 -8.43 9.41
C CYS A 176 1.84 -9.84 9.81
N CYS A 177 0.96 -10.60 10.45
CA CYS A 177 1.24 -11.97 10.92
C CYS A 177 1.61 -12.90 9.75
N LEU A 178 0.81 -12.91 8.68
CA LEU A 178 1.12 -13.69 7.48
C LEU A 178 2.41 -13.24 6.80
N GLY A 179 2.68 -11.94 6.79
CA GLY A 179 3.94 -11.38 6.31
C GLY A 179 5.14 -11.95 7.06
N ILE A 180 5.07 -12.01 8.39
CA ILE A 180 6.14 -12.58 9.23
C ILE A 180 6.28 -14.08 9.01
N LEU A 181 5.17 -14.83 8.99
CA LEU A 181 5.20 -16.27 8.69
C LEU A 181 5.75 -16.56 7.29
N SER A 182 5.59 -15.65 6.32
CA SER A 182 6.21 -15.78 5.01
C SER A 182 7.74 -15.60 5.04
N LEU A 183 8.27 -14.83 6.00
CA LEU A 183 9.71 -14.69 6.22
C LEU A 183 10.31 -15.98 6.78
N ALA A 184 9.54 -16.76 7.56
CA ALA A 184 9.94 -18.10 8.04
C ALA A 184 10.20 -19.12 6.95
N LYS A 185 9.67 -18.88 5.75
CA LYS A 185 9.99 -19.70 4.58
C LYS A 185 11.32 -19.29 3.89
N LYS A 186 11.85 -18.11 4.21
CA LYS A 186 13.02 -17.51 3.53
C LYS A 186 14.27 -17.45 4.40
N TYR A 187 14.11 -17.26 5.71
CA TYR A 187 15.20 -17.14 6.65
C TYR A 187 15.18 -18.32 7.64
N PRO A 188 16.34 -18.71 8.21
CA PRO A 188 16.40 -19.72 9.26
C PRO A 188 15.57 -19.31 10.48
N ASN A 189 14.81 -20.26 11.04
CA ASN A 189 13.96 -20.04 12.22
C ASN A 189 14.69 -19.34 13.40
N PRO A 190 15.96 -19.68 13.73
CA PRO A 190 16.66 -19.01 14.83
C PRO A 190 16.84 -17.49 14.62
N GLN A 191 17.03 -17.03 13.38
CA GLN A 191 17.17 -15.60 13.09
C GLN A 191 15.83 -14.87 13.24
N ILE A 192 14.73 -15.54 12.91
CA ILE A 192 13.39 -14.98 13.03
C ILE A 192 12.97 -14.89 14.49
N GLU A 193 13.28 -15.92 15.29
CA GLU A 193 13.06 -15.88 16.73
C GLU A 193 13.77 -14.69 17.37
N LEU A 194 15.05 -14.46 17.01
CA LEU A 194 15.82 -13.33 17.53
C LEU A 194 15.25 -11.98 17.08
N ALA A 195 14.85 -11.86 15.81
CA ALA A 195 14.22 -10.65 15.30
C ALA A 195 12.85 -10.37 15.95
N CYS A 196 12.05 -11.42 16.18
CA CYS A 196 10.77 -11.31 16.87
C CYS A 196 10.95 -10.93 18.33
N GLN A 197 11.97 -11.47 19.01
CA GLN A 197 12.34 -11.09 20.37
C GLN A 197 12.72 -9.61 20.46
N ALA A 198 13.63 -9.14 19.60
CA ALA A 198 14.03 -7.73 19.57
C ALA A 198 12.82 -6.80 19.31
N ALA A 199 11.93 -7.18 18.39
CA ALA A 199 10.73 -6.40 18.09
C ALA A 199 9.69 -6.41 19.24
N LEU A 200 9.59 -7.51 20.00
CA LEU A 200 8.79 -7.60 21.23
C LEU A 200 9.33 -6.66 22.32
N GLU A 201 10.63 -6.68 22.56
CA GLU A 201 11.30 -5.82 23.55
C GLU A 201 11.12 -4.33 23.19
N ALA A 202 11.24 -3.99 21.91
CA ALA A 202 10.97 -2.65 21.38
C ALA A 202 9.48 -2.28 21.29
N LYS A 203 8.55 -3.19 21.65
CA LYS A 203 7.09 -3.03 21.59
C LYS A 203 6.58 -2.51 20.23
N THR A 204 7.26 -2.88 19.15
CA THR A 204 6.94 -2.38 17.80
C THR A 204 6.36 -3.50 16.94
N PHE A 205 5.03 -3.53 16.83
CA PHE A 205 4.27 -4.61 16.17
C PHE A 205 4.07 -4.36 14.67
N SER A 206 5.17 -4.38 13.91
CA SER A 206 5.18 -4.12 12.47
C SER A 206 6.08 -5.06 11.71
N TYR A 207 5.61 -5.53 10.55
CA TYR A 207 6.40 -6.32 9.59
C TYR A 207 7.71 -5.61 9.20
N LYS A 208 7.68 -4.28 9.02
CA LYS A 208 8.87 -3.51 8.61
C LYS A 208 9.99 -3.61 9.64
N THR A 209 9.63 -3.63 10.92
CA THR A 209 10.59 -3.72 12.02
C THR A 209 11.25 -5.08 12.04
N VAL A 210 10.47 -6.16 12.01
CA VAL A 210 10.99 -7.53 11.97
C VAL A 210 11.86 -7.76 10.74
N LYS A 211 11.43 -7.27 9.57
CA LYS A 211 12.22 -7.37 8.35
C LYS A 211 13.53 -6.58 8.45
N GLY A 212 13.49 -5.35 8.98
CA GLY A 212 14.69 -4.53 9.17
C GLY A 212 15.70 -5.18 10.10
N GLU A 213 15.21 -5.80 11.18
CA GLU A 213 16.03 -6.55 12.13
C GLU A 213 16.66 -7.78 11.46
N LEU A 214 15.88 -8.56 10.69
CA LEU A 214 16.40 -9.69 9.92
C LEU A 214 17.46 -9.28 8.90
N ASP A 215 17.23 -8.18 8.17
CA ASP A 215 18.18 -7.66 7.20
C ASP A 215 19.48 -7.19 7.88
N TRP A 216 19.39 -6.66 9.10
CA TRP A 216 20.55 -6.29 9.91
C TRP A 216 21.31 -7.54 10.41
N LEU A 217 20.60 -8.52 10.98
CA LEU A 217 21.19 -9.79 11.44
C LEU A 217 21.88 -10.57 10.32
N THR A 218 21.31 -10.54 9.10
CA THR A 218 21.91 -11.21 7.94
C THR A 218 23.19 -10.53 7.48
N LYS A 219 23.33 -9.23 7.72
CA LYS A 219 24.52 -8.44 7.34
C LYS A 219 25.60 -8.43 8.42
N GLN A 220 25.29 -8.90 9.62
CA GLN A 220 26.32 -9.04 10.63
C GLN A 220 27.28 -10.18 10.27
N PRO A 221 28.59 -9.95 10.24
CA PRO A 221 29.54 -11.04 10.24
C PRO A 221 29.31 -11.84 11.53
N ALA A 222 29.30 -13.17 11.42
CA ALA A 222 29.24 -14.03 12.61
C ALA A 222 30.34 -13.57 13.58
N LEU A 223 29.95 -13.06 14.75
CA LEU A 223 30.90 -12.77 15.80
C LEU A 223 31.64 -14.09 16.05
N PRO A 224 32.98 -14.12 15.97
CA PRO A 224 33.71 -15.32 16.34
C PRO A 224 33.30 -15.63 17.78
N VAL A 225 32.72 -16.82 17.98
CA VAL A 225 32.44 -17.36 19.30
C VAL A 225 33.81 -17.71 19.88
N THR A 226 34.58 -16.70 20.28
CA THR A 226 35.75 -16.94 21.12
C THR A 226 35.18 -17.39 22.45
N PRO A 227 35.40 -18.64 22.89
CA PRO A 227 35.17 -18.96 24.28
C PRO A 227 35.99 -17.94 25.07
N VAL A 228 35.35 -17.25 26.01
CA VAL A 228 36.05 -16.38 26.95
C VAL A 228 36.83 -17.30 27.90
N THR A 229 37.90 -17.91 27.39
CA THR A 229 38.95 -18.43 28.24
C THR A 229 39.71 -17.20 28.69
N LEU A 230 39.46 -16.77 29.93
CA LEU A 230 40.32 -15.80 30.60
C LEU A 230 41.78 -16.27 30.41
N PRO A 231 42.70 -15.42 29.96
CA PRO A 231 44.09 -15.81 29.85
C PRO A 231 44.57 -16.26 31.23
N ALA A 232 45.27 -17.40 31.29
CA ALA A 232 45.91 -17.84 32.51
C ALA A 232 47.00 -16.81 32.88
N HIS A 233 46.68 -15.92 33.82
CA HIS A 233 47.63 -14.96 34.34
C HIS A 233 48.39 -15.56 35.52
N ALA A 234 49.72 -15.48 35.49
CA ALA A 234 50.61 -15.94 36.55
C ALA A 234 50.41 -15.23 37.92
N ASN A 235 49.55 -14.21 37.97
CA ASN A 235 49.26 -13.41 39.17
C ASN A 235 48.10 -13.95 40.01
N ILE A 236 47.40 -15.00 39.56
CA ILE A 236 46.39 -15.67 40.37
C ILE A 236 47.11 -16.66 41.28
N ARG A 237 47.49 -16.20 42.48
CA ARG A 237 48.00 -17.06 43.54
C ARG A 237 46.82 -17.88 44.08
N GLY A 238 46.81 -19.17 43.79
CA GLY A 238 45.78 -20.08 44.28
C GLY A 238 45.76 -20.18 45.80
N GLU A 239 44.70 -20.78 46.33
CA GLU A 239 44.42 -21.01 47.76
C GLU A 239 45.63 -21.51 48.58
N LYS A 240 46.57 -22.22 47.93
CA LYS A 240 47.81 -22.73 48.53
C LYS A 240 48.84 -21.66 48.94
N TYR A 241 48.64 -20.39 48.61
CA TYR A 241 49.58 -19.31 48.97
C TYR A 241 49.34 -18.74 50.39
N TYR A 242 48.17 -18.99 51.00
CA TYR A 242 47.81 -18.51 52.34
C TYR A 242 47.73 -19.67 53.35
N GLN A 243 48.81 -20.43 53.51
CA GLN A 243 49.02 -21.29 54.68
C GLN A 243 50.03 -20.67 55.64
#